data_AF-A0A6A4SBW9-F1
#
_entry.id   AF-A0A6A4SBW9-F1
#
_cell.length_a   1.000
_cell.length_b   1.000
_cell.length_c   1.000
_cell.angle_alpha   90.00
_cell.angle_beta   90.00
_cell.angle_gamma   90.00
#
_symmetry.space_group_name_H-M   'P 1'
#
loop_
_entity.id
_entity.type
_entity.pdbx_description
1 polymer ?
#
loop_
_entity_poly.entity_id
_entity_poly.type
_entity_poly.pdbx_seq_one_letter_code
_entity_poly.pdbx_strand_id
1 'polypeptide(L)'
;MAASYTVCRLQTRGRGSVAKCLRRVDTFLHRGIGTKVVAAQTEAAVKHDSVEKNDGRKSLYAVQAERQEQAERSVLISCYSRIKHNMFLKYLSRHGDIKKHFFYENNGVYAVVEFARQESVASLLEGASIPRVSQESVVPFKSRLLSLRNLDSGESSNRPSSQRAQPQTAPTINDVMQRLSKQESIDQQITQLTEAYQLTEENISLRYLVCSLLKDVAAGYFPECTIKPFGSSVNGFGKLGCDLDMFLDLDGISGQNMKMPTPGLCLEYQLKMGNSERATTQNILSVIGECVEHFAPGCVGLHKILNARCPLVRFAHQPSGFQCDLTANNRVAMKSTELLYLYGELDPRVRLLVFTVRCWARTHGVTSSIPGAWITNFSLTVMVLFFLQKRSPPIIPTLDELRDLAGPADKSVIEGNDCTFVSDFGNIPLHGNTATPGQLLREFFDFYASFPFNKMSICIRKGTEQNKPEVAPLHIQNPFETSLNVSKNVNAAQLQRFTALCQESAWLSCQSQTMMPKSKTDLLSVDETTCCANMKHNGTFDCIIDIILSPLYESAELIVYDVEPRACGRPPDGGYRQGYSKDSGSGEGAEDTVLGLQR
;
A
#
# COMPACT_ATOMS: atom_id res chain seq x y z
N MET A 1 -53.08 -14.15 26.32
CA MET A 1 -54.34 -13.46 26.68
C MET A 1 -54.97 -12.92 25.41
N ALA A 2 -56.21 -13.32 25.15
CA ALA A 2 -56.96 -12.95 23.95
C ALA A 2 -57.45 -11.50 24.02
N ALA A 3 -57.42 -10.80 22.88
CA ALA A 3 -58.48 -9.87 22.49
C ALA A 3 -58.39 -9.62 20.98
N SER A 4 -59.31 -10.25 20.26
CA SER A 4 -59.72 -9.86 18.91
C SER A 4 -60.59 -8.60 18.98
N TYR A 5 -60.68 -7.81 17.90
CA TYR A 5 -61.97 -7.30 17.39
C TYR A 5 -61.84 -6.73 15.96
N THR A 6 -62.50 -7.45 15.04
CA THR A 6 -63.40 -7.01 13.95
C THR A 6 -62.91 -6.20 12.75
N VAL A 7 -62.99 -6.90 11.62
CA VAL A 7 -63.15 -6.45 10.24
C VAL A 7 -64.53 -5.80 10.03
N CYS A 8 -64.59 -4.74 9.23
CA CYS A 8 -65.82 -4.35 8.53
C CYS A 8 -65.51 -4.19 7.03
N ARG A 9 -66.11 -5.06 6.22
CA ARG A 9 -66.18 -4.96 4.76
C ARG A 9 -67.51 -4.31 4.39
N LEU A 10 -67.50 -3.39 3.43
CA LEU A 10 -68.67 -3.04 2.63
C LEU A 10 -68.29 -3.03 1.13
N GLN A 11 -69.00 -3.89 0.39
CA GLN A 11 -69.28 -3.91 -1.05
C GLN A 11 -69.92 -2.57 -1.49
N THR A 12 -70.03 -2.09 -2.74
CA THR A 12 -70.03 -2.66 -4.10
C THR A 12 -70.03 -1.51 -5.13
N ARG A 13 -69.42 -1.75 -6.30
CA ARG A 13 -69.79 -1.31 -7.68
C ARG A 13 -70.52 0.03 -7.94
N GLY A 14 -69.92 0.83 -8.83
CA GLY A 14 -70.62 1.80 -9.68
C GLY A 14 -69.75 2.32 -10.84
N ARG A 15 -70.10 1.94 -12.07
CA ARG A 15 -69.55 2.45 -13.35
C ARG A 15 -70.02 3.89 -13.60
N GLY A 16 -69.20 4.72 -14.27
CA GLY A 16 -69.69 5.94 -14.92
C GLY A 16 -68.59 6.87 -15.43
N SER A 17 -68.38 6.86 -16.75
CA SER A 17 -67.45 7.70 -17.51
C SER A 17 -67.88 9.18 -17.53
N VAL A 18 -66.94 10.12 -17.35
CA VAL A 18 -67.03 11.47 -17.92
C VAL A 18 -65.66 11.88 -18.47
N ALA A 19 -65.66 12.27 -19.74
CA ALA A 19 -64.51 12.61 -20.53
C ALA A 19 -64.22 14.12 -20.53
N LYS A 20 -62.96 14.44 -20.85
CA LYS A 20 -62.44 15.66 -21.51
C LYS A 20 -62.58 17.01 -20.80
N CYS A 21 -61.42 17.62 -20.50
CA CYS A 21 -60.80 18.68 -21.32
C CYS A 21 -60.04 19.66 -20.41
N LEU A 22 -58.74 19.88 -20.65
CA LEU A 22 -58.13 21.20 -20.90
C LEU A 22 -56.60 21.06 -21.03
N ARG A 23 -56.09 21.49 -22.19
CA ARG A 23 -54.70 21.86 -22.42
C ARG A 23 -54.56 23.37 -22.21
N ARG A 24 -53.52 23.80 -21.49
CA ARG A 24 -52.72 25.04 -21.65
C ARG A 24 -51.63 24.96 -20.56
N VAL A 25 -50.41 24.58 -20.91
CA VAL A 25 -49.28 25.49 -21.23
C VAL A 25 -49.15 26.58 -20.18
N ASP A 26 -48.24 26.37 -19.24
CA ASP A 26 -47.35 27.43 -18.75
C ASP A 26 -45.95 26.85 -18.53
N THR A 27 -45.03 27.44 -19.28
CA THR A 27 -43.58 27.41 -19.14
C THR A 27 -43.16 28.01 -17.79
N PHE A 28 -42.25 27.38 -17.05
CA PHE A 28 -41.04 28.02 -16.47
C PHE A 28 -40.18 27.00 -15.68
N LEU A 29 -38.94 26.82 -16.17
CA LEU A 29 -37.70 26.42 -15.49
C LEU A 29 -37.73 25.37 -14.36
N HIS A 30 -37.18 24.18 -14.64
CA HIS A 30 -36.16 23.58 -13.76
C HIS A 30 -35.22 22.61 -14.51
N ARG A 31 -34.01 23.14 -14.75
CA ARG A 31 -32.68 22.52 -14.69
C ARG A 31 -32.67 21.04 -14.28
N GLY A 32 -32.37 20.15 -15.24
CA GLY A 32 -32.10 18.73 -15.01
C GLY A 32 -31.03 18.25 -15.99
N ILE A 33 -29.81 18.13 -15.49
CA ILE A 33 -28.60 17.73 -16.21
C ILE A 33 -28.74 16.25 -16.59
N GLY A 34 -28.82 15.99 -17.89
CA GLY A 34 -28.76 14.63 -18.43
C GLY A 34 -27.32 14.13 -18.50
N THR A 35 -26.97 13.16 -17.69
CA THR A 35 -25.77 12.33 -17.85
C THR A 35 -26.15 11.06 -18.61
N LYS A 36 -25.85 11.04 -19.92
CA LYS A 36 -25.74 9.81 -20.68
C LYS A 36 -24.34 9.25 -20.48
N VAL A 37 -24.22 8.15 -19.74
CA VAL A 37 -23.07 7.24 -19.83
C VAL A 37 -23.60 5.99 -20.50
N VAL A 38 -23.15 5.76 -21.74
CA VAL A 38 -23.52 4.57 -22.51
C VAL A 38 -22.66 3.42 -21.99
N ALA A 39 -23.32 2.46 -21.35
CA ALA A 39 -22.74 1.21 -20.89
C ALA A 39 -22.28 0.36 -22.09
N ALA A 40 -20.98 0.10 -22.19
CA ALA A 40 -20.44 -0.97 -23.02
C ALA A 40 -20.89 -2.31 -22.43
N GLN A 41 -21.49 -3.14 -23.29
CA GLN A 41 -21.97 -4.48 -22.96
C GLN A 41 -20.81 -5.47 -22.94
N THR A 42 -20.81 -6.31 -21.92
CA THR A 42 -20.22 -7.65 -21.95
C THR A 42 -21.04 -8.54 -22.90
N GLU A 43 -20.33 -9.47 -23.55
CA GLU A 43 -20.80 -10.56 -24.44
C GLU A 43 -20.80 -10.29 -25.95
N ALA A 44 -19.62 -10.47 -26.58
CA ALA A 44 -19.46 -11.40 -27.69
C ALA A 44 -17.97 -11.63 -27.96
N ALA A 45 -17.54 -12.89 -27.91
CA ALA A 45 -16.30 -13.32 -28.51
C ALA A 45 -16.35 -13.05 -30.02
N VAL A 46 -15.71 -11.97 -30.47
CA VAL A 46 -15.40 -11.74 -31.88
C VAL A 46 -13.91 -11.41 -31.96
N LYS A 47 -13.16 -12.31 -32.60
CA LYS A 47 -11.79 -12.04 -33.04
C LYS A 47 -11.81 -10.80 -33.93
N HIS A 48 -11.32 -9.68 -33.40
CA HIS A 48 -10.85 -8.59 -34.22
C HIS A 48 -9.33 -8.59 -34.16
N ASP A 49 -8.72 -9.20 -35.17
CA ASP A 49 -7.35 -8.90 -35.58
C ASP A 49 -7.32 -7.43 -36.03
N SER A 50 -7.03 -6.54 -35.08
CA SER A 50 -6.42 -5.25 -35.39
C SER A 50 -5.08 -5.25 -34.69
N VAL A 51 -4.02 -5.27 -35.50
CA VAL A 51 -2.62 -5.22 -35.07
C VAL A 51 -2.38 -3.89 -34.36
N GLU A 52 -2.69 -3.85 -33.06
CA GLU A 52 -2.26 -2.81 -32.14
C GLU A 52 -0.75 -2.96 -31.98
N LYS A 53 0.00 -1.89 -32.27
CA LYS A 53 1.39 -1.77 -31.85
C LYS A 53 1.40 -1.65 -30.33
N ASN A 54 1.34 -2.80 -29.67
CA ASN A 54 1.19 -2.90 -28.22
C ASN A 54 2.56 -2.62 -27.57
N ASP A 55 2.69 -1.47 -26.91
CA ASP A 55 3.86 -1.05 -26.12
C ASP A 55 4.03 -1.89 -24.82
N GLY A 56 3.29 -2.99 -24.66
CA GLY A 56 3.40 -3.94 -23.54
C GLY A 56 2.93 -3.43 -22.18
N ARG A 57 2.67 -2.12 -22.03
CA ARG A 57 2.19 -1.47 -20.80
C ARG A 57 0.70 -1.72 -20.60
N LYS A 58 0.32 -2.32 -19.46
CA LYS A 58 -1.07 -2.60 -19.08
C LYS A 58 -1.58 -1.52 -18.12
N SER A 59 -2.89 -1.24 -18.15
CA SER A 59 -3.52 -0.40 -17.13
C SER A 59 -3.48 -1.07 -15.75
N LEU A 60 -3.44 -0.27 -14.68
CA LEU A 60 -3.43 -0.80 -13.32
C LEU A 60 -4.63 -1.70 -13.07
N TYR A 61 -5.80 -1.33 -13.59
CA TYR A 61 -7.02 -2.13 -13.48
C TYR A 61 -6.85 -3.52 -14.12
N ALA A 62 -6.30 -3.59 -15.33
CA ALA A 62 -6.06 -4.86 -16.02
C ALA A 62 -5.04 -5.73 -15.25
N VAL A 63 -3.98 -5.13 -14.72
CA VAL A 63 -3.00 -5.83 -13.87
C VAL A 63 -3.66 -6.35 -12.60
N GLN A 64 -4.46 -5.53 -11.90
CA GLN A 64 -5.16 -5.94 -10.69
C GLN A 64 -6.15 -7.09 -10.96
N ALA A 65 -6.91 -7.03 -12.04
CA ALA A 65 -7.86 -8.08 -12.42
C ALA A 65 -7.14 -9.43 -12.66
N GLU A 66 -6.03 -9.40 -13.41
CA GLU A 66 -5.22 -10.59 -13.67
C GLU A 66 -4.63 -11.18 -12.38
N ARG A 67 -4.07 -10.33 -11.49
CA ARG A 67 -3.50 -10.78 -10.21
C ARG A 67 -4.56 -11.28 -9.24
N GLN A 68 -5.76 -10.71 -9.27
CA GLN A 68 -6.88 -11.17 -8.45
C GLN A 68 -7.34 -12.57 -8.89
N GLU A 69 -7.47 -12.82 -10.19
CA GLU A 69 -7.79 -14.16 -10.73
C GLU A 69 -6.73 -15.19 -10.31
N GLN A 70 -5.44 -14.86 -10.44
CA GLN A 70 -4.34 -15.71 -9.98
C GLN A 70 -4.43 -16.01 -8.48
N ALA A 71 -4.76 -15.02 -7.67
CA ALA A 71 -4.90 -15.18 -6.21
C ALA A 71 -6.10 -16.05 -5.82
N GLU A 72 -7.21 -16.01 -6.56
CA GLU A 72 -8.41 -16.82 -6.29
C GLU A 72 -8.17 -18.32 -6.50
N ARG A 73 -7.27 -18.69 -7.41
CA ARG A 73 -6.82 -20.07 -7.63
C ARG A 73 -5.52 -20.42 -6.90
N SER A 74 -5.11 -19.61 -5.93
CA SER A 74 -3.92 -19.83 -5.11
C SER A 74 -4.25 -20.23 -3.68
N VAL A 75 -3.34 -20.98 -3.05
CA VAL A 75 -3.42 -21.42 -1.64
C VAL A 75 -2.14 -21.12 -0.89
N LEU A 76 -2.25 -20.92 0.42
CA LEU A 76 -1.13 -20.73 1.32
C LEU A 76 -0.97 -21.96 2.22
N ILE A 77 0.19 -22.60 2.19
CA ILE A 77 0.44 -23.86 2.90
C ILE A 77 1.61 -23.71 3.87
N SER A 78 1.33 -23.86 5.17
CA SER A 78 2.37 -24.03 6.19
C SER A 78 3.01 -25.42 6.03
N CYS A 79 4.33 -25.43 5.89
CA CYS A 79 5.14 -26.62 5.68
C CYS A 79 6.02 -26.90 6.91
N TYR A 80 6.25 -28.18 7.18
CA TYR A 80 7.30 -28.57 8.14
C TYR A 80 8.69 -28.47 7.48
N SER A 81 9.71 -28.24 8.30
CA SER A 81 11.07 -27.85 7.90
C SER A 81 11.85 -28.84 7.02
N ARG A 82 11.32 -30.03 6.71
CA ARG A 82 12.04 -31.07 5.96
C ARG A 82 11.29 -31.62 4.76
N ILE A 83 10.29 -30.89 4.25
CA ILE A 83 9.51 -31.40 3.12
C ILE A 83 10.37 -31.53 1.85
N LYS A 84 10.30 -32.70 1.19
CA LYS A 84 10.96 -32.90 -0.11
C LYS A 84 10.11 -32.25 -1.19
N HIS A 85 10.72 -31.34 -1.97
CA HIS A 85 10.04 -30.57 -3.02
C HIS A 85 9.22 -31.44 -3.98
N ASN A 86 9.81 -32.54 -4.47
CA ASN A 86 9.15 -33.45 -5.40
C ASN A 86 7.94 -34.17 -4.78
N MET A 87 7.99 -34.49 -3.47
CA MET A 87 6.85 -35.10 -2.78
C MET A 87 5.72 -34.10 -2.57
N PHE A 88 6.06 -32.85 -2.20
CA PHE A 88 5.11 -31.76 -2.05
C PHE A 88 4.33 -31.52 -3.34
N LEU A 89 5.03 -31.33 -4.46
CA LEU A 89 4.39 -31.12 -5.75
C LEU A 89 3.61 -32.35 -6.20
N LYS A 90 4.17 -33.56 -6.08
CA LYS A 90 3.45 -34.80 -6.45
C LYS A 90 2.16 -35.01 -5.66
N TYR A 91 2.12 -34.57 -4.41
CA TYR A 91 0.89 -34.61 -3.61
C TYR A 91 -0.14 -33.61 -4.14
N LEU A 92 0.24 -32.34 -4.32
CA LEU A 92 -0.66 -31.29 -4.77
C LEU A 92 -1.14 -31.46 -6.21
N SER A 93 -0.30 -31.99 -7.11
CA SER A 93 -0.66 -32.26 -8.50
C SER A 93 -1.78 -33.30 -8.66
N ARG A 94 -2.15 -34.03 -7.60
CA ARG A 94 -3.33 -34.92 -7.61
C ARG A 94 -4.65 -34.15 -7.68
N HIS A 95 -4.65 -32.90 -7.24
CA HIS A 95 -5.82 -32.02 -7.23
C HIS A 95 -5.91 -31.16 -8.49
N GLY A 96 -4.81 -30.98 -9.22
CA GLY A 96 -4.77 -30.30 -10.51
C GLY A 96 -3.38 -29.75 -10.85
N ASP A 97 -3.24 -29.22 -12.06
CA ASP A 97 -1.97 -28.69 -12.55
C ASP A 97 -1.55 -27.44 -11.78
N ILE A 98 -0.25 -27.37 -11.43
CA ILE A 98 0.36 -26.24 -10.71
C ILE A 98 1.04 -25.34 -11.74
N LYS A 99 0.68 -24.05 -11.73
CA LYS A 99 1.23 -23.07 -12.66
C LYS A 99 2.47 -22.38 -12.09
N LYS A 100 2.42 -21.97 -10.83
CA LYS A 100 3.52 -21.32 -10.12
C LYS A 100 3.52 -21.73 -8.66
N HIS A 101 4.69 -21.83 -8.05
CA HIS A 101 4.84 -21.97 -6.61
C HIS A 101 6.16 -21.37 -6.13
N PHE A 102 6.18 -20.95 -4.87
CA PHE A 102 7.41 -20.52 -4.21
C PHE A 102 7.31 -20.76 -2.70
N PHE A 103 8.49 -20.88 -2.07
CA PHE A 103 8.63 -21.03 -0.63
C PHE A 103 9.17 -19.74 -0.03
N TYR A 104 8.77 -19.42 1.18
CA TYR A 104 9.33 -18.33 1.97
C TYR A 104 9.36 -18.68 3.45
N GLU A 105 10.17 -17.95 4.22
CA GLU A 105 10.31 -18.16 5.66
C GLU A 105 9.72 -16.99 6.43
N ASN A 106 8.90 -17.30 7.44
CA ASN A 106 8.33 -16.34 8.37
C ASN A 106 7.79 -17.07 9.61
N ASN A 107 8.59 -17.19 10.69
CA ASN A 107 8.26 -18.03 11.86
C ASN A 107 7.88 -19.49 11.50
N GLY A 108 8.48 -20.01 10.43
CA GLY A 108 8.14 -21.28 9.80
C GLY A 108 8.33 -21.22 8.29
N VAL A 109 8.26 -22.37 7.61
CA VAL A 109 8.34 -22.44 6.15
C VAL A 109 6.93 -22.43 5.59
N TYR A 110 6.66 -21.52 4.66
CA TYR A 110 5.38 -21.41 3.96
C TYR A 110 5.58 -21.58 2.46
N ALA A 111 4.55 -22.11 1.80
CA ALA A 111 4.50 -22.26 0.35
C ALA A 111 3.24 -21.60 -0.21
N VAL A 112 3.42 -20.76 -1.22
CA VAL A 112 2.32 -20.27 -2.06
C VAL A 112 2.26 -21.17 -3.28
N VAL A 113 1.06 -21.66 -3.61
CA VAL A 113 0.83 -22.52 -4.77
C VAL A 113 -0.32 -21.96 -5.58
N GLU A 114 -0.04 -21.57 -6.82
CA GLU A 114 -1.02 -21.16 -7.83
C GLU A 114 -1.35 -22.37 -8.71
N PHE A 115 -2.61 -22.80 -8.68
CA PHE A 115 -3.10 -23.82 -9.60
C PHE A 115 -3.46 -23.22 -10.96
N ALA A 116 -3.52 -24.04 -12.00
CA ALA A 116 -3.96 -23.61 -13.33
C ALA A 116 -5.46 -23.25 -13.34
N ARG A 117 -6.27 -23.91 -12.52
CA ARG A 117 -7.73 -23.76 -12.46
C ARG A 117 -8.24 -23.66 -11.03
N GLN A 118 -9.39 -23.01 -10.85
CA GLN A 118 -9.99 -22.77 -9.54
C GLN A 118 -10.59 -24.03 -8.93
N GLU A 119 -11.07 -24.98 -9.75
CA GLU A 119 -11.63 -26.25 -9.28
C GLU A 119 -10.60 -27.10 -8.54
N SER A 120 -9.30 -26.94 -8.87
CA SER A 120 -8.21 -27.62 -8.17
C SER A 120 -8.13 -27.20 -6.69
N VAL A 121 -8.43 -25.93 -6.39
CA VAL A 121 -8.50 -25.44 -5.01
C VAL A 121 -9.67 -26.08 -4.28
N ALA A 122 -10.85 -26.15 -4.92
CA ALA A 122 -12.01 -26.82 -4.32
C ALA A 122 -11.71 -28.30 -4.02
N SER A 123 -11.11 -29.03 -4.98
CA SER A 123 -10.69 -30.42 -4.79
C SER A 123 -9.69 -30.58 -3.64
N LEU A 124 -8.73 -29.66 -3.51
CA LEU A 124 -7.76 -29.68 -2.41
C LEU A 124 -8.43 -29.45 -1.05
N LEU A 125 -9.37 -28.50 -0.97
CA LEU A 125 -10.09 -28.19 0.25
C LEU A 125 -11.06 -29.30 0.68
N GLU A 126 -11.69 -30.00 -0.26
CA GLU A 126 -12.52 -31.18 0.01
C GLU A 126 -11.70 -32.33 0.60
N GLY A 127 -10.43 -32.48 0.16
CA GLY A 127 -9.49 -33.45 0.72
C GLY A 127 -8.88 -33.04 2.07
N ALA A 128 -9.05 -31.79 2.51
CA ALA A 128 -8.49 -31.29 3.75
C ALA A 128 -9.33 -31.67 4.98
N SER A 129 -8.67 -32.03 6.08
CA SER A 129 -9.34 -32.41 7.33
C SER A 129 -9.28 -31.28 8.37
N ILE A 130 -10.34 -31.14 9.16
CA ILE A 130 -10.35 -30.24 10.32
C ILE A 130 -9.45 -30.85 11.42
N PRO A 131 -8.53 -30.07 12.02
CA PRO A 131 -7.66 -30.56 13.09
C PRO A 131 -8.46 -31.17 14.25
N ARG A 132 -8.11 -32.39 14.67
CA ARG A 132 -8.62 -33.02 15.89
C ARG A 132 -7.70 -32.64 17.05
N VAL A 133 -7.89 -31.44 17.63
CA VAL A 133 -7.16 -31.01 18.82
C VAL A 133 -8.04 -31.30 20.04
N SER A 134 -7.55 -32.11 20.98
CA SER A 134 -8.33 -32.62 22.12
C SER A 134 -8.59 -31.58 23.23
N GLN A 135 -7.95 -30.40 23.19
CA GLN A 135 -8.00 -29.40 24.27
C GLN A 135 -8.33 -27.96 23.81
N GLU A 136 -8.61 -27.72 22.52
CA GLU A 136 -8.90 -26.37 22.01
C GLU A 136 -10.21 -26.32 21.21
N SER A 137 -11.03 -25.30 21.46
CA SER A 137 -12.21 -25.00 20.64
C SER A 137 -11.75 -24.26 19.39
N VAL A 138 -11.69 -24.96 18.25
CA VAL A 138 -11.30 -24.38 16.96
C VAL A 138 -12.52 -23.83 16.24
N VAL A 139 -12.43 -22.60 15.71
CA VAL A 139 -13.45 -22.05 14.80
C VAL A 139 -13.42 -22.84 13.48
N PRO A 140 -14.51 -23.50 13.06
CA PRO A 140 -14.51 -24.37 11.89
C PRO A 140 -14.63 -23.59 10.56
N PHE A 141 -13.86 -22.51 10.40
CA PHE A 141 -13.77 -21.75 9.17
C PHE A 141 -12.80 -22.43 8.19
N LYS A 142 -13.35 -23.00 7.10
CA LYS A 142 -12.55 -23.65 6.06
C LYS A 142 -11.96 -22.60 5.12
N SER A 143 -10.68 -22.30 5.30
CA SER A 143 -9.95 -21.32 4.49
C SER A 143 -8.96 -21.98 3.52
N ARG A 144 -8.41 -21.18 2.61
CA ARG A 144 -7.27 -21.57 1.74
C ARG A 144 -5.91 -21.48 2.44
N LEU A 145 -5.88 -21.23 3.75
CA LEU A 145 -4.70 -21.39 4.60
C LEU A 145 -4.68 -22.82 5.16
N LEU A 146 -3.71 -23.60 4.72
CA LEU A 146 -3.59 -25.02 5.03
C LEU A 146 -2.29 -25.32 5.78
N SER A 147 -2.27 -26.43 6.51
CA SER A 147 -1.06 -26.91 7.19
C SER A 147 -0.79 -28.35 6.80
N LEU A 148 0.40 -28.60 6.25
CA LEU A 148 0.82 -29.93 5.88
C LEU A 148 1.59 -30.58 7.04
N ARG A 149 1.11 -31.71 7.53
CA ARG A 149 1.74 -32.48 8.62
C ARG A 149 2.42 -33.71 8.07
N ASN A 150 3.61 -34.03 8.58
CA ASN A 150 4.24 -35.33 8.33
C ASN A 150 3.65 -36.35 9.32
N LEU A 151 3.03 -37.41 8.81
CA LEU A 151 2.52 -38.52 9.63
C LEU A 151 3.64 -39.51 10.00
N ASP A 152 4.80 -39.43 9.34
CA ASP A 152 5.81 -40.51 9.33
C ASP A 152 7.13 -40.20 10.06
N SER A 153 7.25 -39.21 10.97
CA SER A 153 8.55 -39.00 11.63
C SER A 153 8.50 -38.55 13.10
N GLY A 154 8.71 -39.51 14.00
CA GLY A 154 9.72 -39.37 15.04
C GLY A 154 11.06 -39.80 14.46
N GLU A 155 11.92 -38.85 14.06
CA GLU A 155 13.37 -39.04 13.92
C GLU A 155 14.04 -37.70 13.60
N SER A 156 14.80 -37.22 14.57
CA SER A 156 15.59 -35.99 14.53
C SER A 156 16.94 -36.25 13.83
N SER A 157 17.07 -35.91 12.55
CA SER A 157 18.36 -35.79 11.87
C SER A 157 18.63 -34.34 11.46
N ASN A 158 19.65 -33.73 12.09
CA ASN A 158 20.08 -32.34 11.86
C ASN A 158 20.77 -32.18 10.49
N ARG A 159 19.99 -32.14 9.40
CA ARG A 159 20.47 -31.61 8.11
C ARG A 159 19.55 -30.50 7.61
N PRO A 160 20.09 -29.32 7.24
CA PRO A 160 19.28 -28.23 6.71
C PRO A 160 18.73 -28.61 5.32
N SER A 161 17.45 -28.39 5.10
CA SER A 161 16.81 -28.57 3.79
C SER A 161 17.27 -27.47 2.84
N SER A 162 17.81 -27.84 1.69
CA SER A 162 18.25 -26.97 0.60
C SER A 162 17.07 -26.47 -0.24
N GLN A 163 16.12 -25.74 0.37
CA GLN A 163 15.08 -25.02 -0.38
C GLN A 163 15.42 -23.54 -0.47
N ARG A 164 15.38 -22.99 -1.69
CA ARG A 164 15.65 -21.56 -1.93
C ARG A 164 14.42 -20.75 -1.52
N ALA A 165 14.34 -20.39 -0.24
CA ALA A 165 13.31 -19.51 0.29
C ALA A 165 13.45 -18.11 -0.32
N GLN A 166 12.33 -17.53 -0.72
CA GLN A 166 12.26 -16.21 -1.33
C GLN A 166 12.12 -15.15 -0.24
N PRO A 167 12.98 -14.11 -0.21
CA PRO A 167 12.92 -13.08 0.81
C PRO A 167 11.64 -12.26 0.69
N GLN A 168 10.95 -12.04 1.80
CA GLN A 168 9.74 -11.21 1.89
C GLN A 168 9.97 -9.89 2.63
N THR A 169 11.15 -9.73 3.24
CA THR A 169 11.58 -8.55 3.97
C THR A 169 12.68 -7.82 3.21
N ALA A 170 12.82 -6.52 3.46
CA ALA A 170 13.89 -5.75 2.87
C ALA A 170 15.26 -6.24 3.39
N PRO A 171 16.31 -6.21 2.54
CA PRO A 171 17.67 -6.50 2.99
C PRO A 171 18.13 -5.51 4.07
N THR A 172 19.10 -5.93 4.87
CA THR A 172 19.70 -5.03 5.86
C THR A 172 20.44 -3.90 5.17
N ILE A 173 20.59 -2.76 5.85
CA ILE A 173 21.33 -1.64 5.28
C ILE A 173 22.78 -2.02 4.94
N ASN A 174 23.42 -2.86 5.75
CA ASN A 174 24.78 -3.32 5.51
C ASN A 174 24.88 -4.14 4.23
N ASP A 175 23.91 -5.03 3.98
CA ASP A 175 23.86 -5.81 2.74
C ASP A 175 23.67 -4.90 1.52
N VAL A 176 22.83 -3.87 1.66
CA VAL A 176 22.63 -2.88 0.60
C VAL A 176 23.92 -2.10 0.36
N MET A 177 24.59 -1.59 1.40
CA MET A 177 25.87 -0.87 1.29
C MET A 177 26.92 -1.71 0.56
N GLN A 178 27.04 -3.00 0.90
CA GLN A 178 27.97 -3.90 0.22
C GLN A 178 27.63 -4.14 -1.26
N ARG A 179 26.35 -4.08 -1.65
CA ARG A 179 25.94 -4.17 -3.06
C ARG A 179 26.23 -2.89 -3.82
N LEU A 180 25.99 -1.74 -3.19
CA LEU A 180 26.23 -0.42 -3.78
C LEU A 180 27.71 -0.12 -3.95
N SER A 181 28.55 -0.51 -2.99
CA SER A 181 30.00 -0.29 -3.07
C SER A 181 30.68 -1.07 -4.19
N LYS A 182 30.00 -2.06 -4.79
CA LYS A 182 30.51 -2.81 -5.94
C LYS A 182 30.21 -2.16 -7.30
N GLN A 183 29.37 -1.12 -7.32
CA GLN A 183 28.96 -0.46 -8.56
C GLN A 183 29.98 0.62 -8.97
N GLU A 184 30.09 0.88 -10.26
CA GLU A 184 31.09 1.80 -10.83
C GLU A 184 30.55 3.23 -11.00
N SER A 185 29.23 3.42 -10.96
CA SER A 185 28.58 4.72 -11.16
C SER A 185 27.37 4.94 -10.24
N ILE A 186 27.05 6.21 -10.01
CA ILE A 186 25.86 6.63 -9.25
C ILE A 186 24.59 6.06 -9.88
N ASP A 187 24.49 6.07 -11.22
CA ASP A 187 23.32 5.57 -11.93
C ASP A 187 23.10 4.06 -11.69
N GLN A 188 24.19 3.28 -11.67
CA GLN A 188 24.15 1.86 -11.29
C GLN A 188 23.82 1.67 -9.81
N GLN A 189 24.35 2.52 -8.92
CA GLN A 189 23.99 2.47 -7.49
C GLN A 189 22.50 2.76 -7.27
N ILE A 190 21.92 3.77 -7.93
CA ILE A 190 20.48 4.09 -7.88
C ILE A 190 19.65 2.88 -8.35
N THR A 191 20.06 2.27 -9.46
CA THR A 191 19.39 1.10 -10.03
C THR A 191 19.45 -0.07 -9.05
N GLN A 192 20.64 -0.38 -8.53
CA GLN A 192 20.84 -1.49 -7.58
C GLN A 192 20.09 -1.28 -6.26
N LEU A 193 20.02 -0.04 -5.76
CA LEU A 193 19.23 0.33 -4.58
C LEU A 193 17.75 0.02 -4.83
N THR A 194 17.23 0.47 -5.97
CA THR A 194 15.83 0.26 -6.35
C THR A 194 15.52 -1.24 -6.45
N GLU A 195 16.37 -2.01 -7.13
CA GLU A 195 16.22 -3.46 -7.25
C GLU A 195 16.27 -4.21 -5.91
N ALA A 196 17.11 -3.75 -4.98
CA ALA A 196 17.24 -4.37 -3.66
C ALA A 196 16.01 -4.15 -2.78
N TYR A 197 15.31 -3.01 -2.93
CA TYR A 197 14.17 -2.66 -2.10
C TYR A 197 12.82 -2.94 -2.73
N GLN A 198 12.68 -2.95 -4.06
CA GLN A 198 11.39 -3.10 -4.73
C GLN A 198 10.70 -4.43 -4.41
N LEU A 199 9.37 -4.46 -4.51
CA LEU A 199 8.60 -5.69 -4.37
C LEU A 199 8.99 -6.70 -5.46
N THR A 200 9.17 -7.96 -5.05
CA THR A 200 9.36 -9.08 -5.97
C THR A 200 8.02 -9.61 -6.47
N GLU A 201 8.05 -10.34 -7.59
CA GLU A 201 6.85 -11.00 -8.13
C GLU A 201 6.19 -11.95 -7.12
N GLU A 202 6.99 -12.64 -6.32
CA GLU A 202 6.52 -13.52 -5.24
C GLU A 202 5.85 -12.72 -4.13
N ASN A 203 6.45 -11.59 -3.71
CA ASN A 203 5.85 -10.74 -2.68
C ASN A 203 4.53 -10.12 -3.15
N ILE A 204 4.47 -9.67 -4.42
CA ILE A 204 3.24 -9.17 -5.03
C ILE A 204 2.18 -10.28 -5.04
N SER A 205 2.53 -11.48 -5.50
CA SER A 205 1.60 -12.63 -5.53
C SER A 205 1.06 -12.96 -4.12
N LEU A 206 1.92 -12.92 -3.09
CA LEU A 206 1.51 -13.12 -1.70
C LEU A 206 0.57 -12.01 -1.21
N ARG A 207 0.79 -10.74 -1.57
CA ARG A 207 -0.11 -9.62 -1.21
C ARG A 207 -1.51 -9.80 -1.77
N TYR A 208 -1.64 -10.17 -3.05
CA TYR A 208 -2.95 -10.45 -3.65
C TYR A 208 -3.60 -11.70 -3.03
N LEU A 209 -2.82 -12.74 -2.71
CA LEU A 209 -3.35 -13.90 -2.00
C LEU A 209 -3.92 -13.52 -0.63
N VAL A 210 -3.24 -12.69 0.16
CA VAL A 210 -3.76 -12.23 1.45
C VAL A 210 -5.05 -11.42 1.29
N CYS A 211 -5.14 -10.54 0.28
CA CYS A 211 -6.39 -9.84 -0.05
C CYS A 211 -7.51 -10.84 -0.39
N SER A 212 -7.21 -11.86 -1.19
CA SER A 212 -8.14 -12.92 -1.58
C SER A 212 -8.59 -13.76 -0.38
N LEU A 213 -7.70 -14.10 0.56
CA LEU A 213 -8.05 -14.82 1.79
C LEU A 213 -9.02 -14.01 2.67
N LEU A 214 -8.81 -12.70 2.78
CA LEU A 214 -9.70 -11.82 3.52
C LEU A 214 -11.05 -11.60 2.81
N LYS A 215 -11.05 -11.61 1.46
CA LYS A 215 -12.28 -11.63 0.68
C LYS A 215 -13.14 -12.84 1.05
N ASP A 216 -12.56 -14.03 1.23
CA ASP A 216 -13.33 -15.23 1.61
C ASP A 216 -14.05 -15.05 2.96
N VAL A 217 -13.45 -14.32 3.90
CA VAL A 217 -14.07 -14.00 5.19
C VAL A 217 -15.20 -12.99 5.01
N ALA A 218 -14.96 -11.91 4.27
CA ALA A 218 -15.96 -10.86 4.04
C ALA A 218 -17.16 -11.34 3.20
N ALA A 219 -16.94 -12.29 2.29
CA ALA A 219 -17.95 -12.88 1.44
C ALA A 219 -19.04 -13.64 2.22
N GLY A 220 -18.79 -14.00 3.49
CA GLY A 220 -19.79 -14.58 4.37
C GLY A 220 -20.96 -13.63 4.69
N TYR A 221 -20.72 -12.32 4.66
CA TYR A 221 -21.76 -11.29 4.86
C TYR A 221 -22.10 -10.51 3.59
N PHE A 222 -21.10 -10.27 2.74
CA PHE A 222 -21.23 -9.50 1.51
C PHE A 222 -20.82 -10.37 0.33
N PRO A 223 -21.72 -11.24 -0.17
CA PRO A 223 -21.47 -12.02 -1.38
C PRO A 223 -21.04 -11.09 -2.51
N GLU A 224 -20.09 -11.51 -3.35
CA GLU A 224 -19.56 -10.72 -4.47
C GLU A 224 -18.71 -9.49 -4.10
N CYS A 225 -18.37 -9.30 -2.81
CA CYS A 225 -17.39 -8.27 -2.44
C CYS A 225 -16.02 -8.59 -3.03
N THR A 226 -15.22 -7.54 -3.23
CA THR A 226 -13.81 -7.72 -3.59
C THR A 226 -12.93 -6.96 -2.61
N ILE A 227 -11.76 -7.52 -2.30
CA ILE A 227 -10.73 -6.84 -1.53
C ILE A 227 -9.52 -6.73 -2.43
N LYS A 228 -9.10 -5.50 -2.71
CA LYS A 228 -8.01 -5.20 -3.65
C LYS A 228 -6.90 -4.44 -2.92
N PRO A 229 -5.62 -4.73 -3.21
CA PRO A 229 -4.53 -3.93 -2.67
C PRO A 229 -4.49 -2.55 -3.34
N PHE A 230 -4.09 -1.52 -2.57
CA PHE A 230 -3.82 -0.19 -3.10
C PHE A 230 -2.54 0.41 -2.49
N GLY A 231 -2.26 1.68 -2.77
CA GLY A 231 -1.11 2.38 -2.22
C GLY A 231 0.21 1.74 -2.63
N SER A 232 1.12 1.58 -1.67
CA SER A 232 2.49 1.10 -1.94
C SER A 232 2.55 -0.30 -2.55
N SER A 233 1.50 -1.12 -2.37
CA SER A 233 1.49 -2.49 -2.91
C SER A 233 1.39 -2.53 -4.45
N VAL A 234 0.83 -1.50 -5.08
CA VAL A 234 0.52 -1.52 -6.52
C VAL A 234 0.82 -0.22 -7.26
N ASN A 235 1.23 0.85 -6.57
CA ASN A 235 1.57 2.13 -7.20
C ASN A 235 2.95 2.18 -7.90
N GLY A 236 3.69 1.07 -7.94
CA GLY A 236 5.05 1.00 -8.53
C GLY A 236 6.18 1.48 -7.60
N PHE A 237 5.88 1.98 -6.41
CA PHE A 237 6.84 2.51 -5.44
C PHE A 237 6.90 1.69 -4.12
N GLY A 238 6.39 0.47 -4.11
CA GLY A 238 6.41 -0.42 -2.95
C GLY A 238 7.81 -0.93 -2.63
N LYS A 239 8.18 -0.91 -1.35
CA LYS A 239 9.39 -1.57 -0.86
C LYS A 239 9.04 -2.83 -0.08
N LEU A 240 9.91 -3.84 -0.10
CA LEU A 240 9.75 -5.03 0.74
C LEU A 240 9.57 -4.64 2.21
N GLY A 241 8.61 -5.29 2.87
CA GLY A 241 8.18 -4.94 4.23
C GLY A 241 7.28 -3.71 4.36
N CYS A 242 6.81 -3.09 3.28
CA CYS A 242 5.76 -2.07 3.39
C CYS A 242 4.39 -2.69 3.73
N ASP A 243 3.54 -1.91 4.38
CA ASP A 243 2.17 -2.29 4.74
C ASP A 243 1.37 -2.74 3.51
N LEU A 244 0.37 -3.58 3.76
CA LEU A 244 -0.63 -4.03 2.81
C LEU A 244 -1.92 -3.23 3.03
N ASP A 245 -2.02 -2.11 2.33
CA ASP A 245 -3.24 -1.31 2.27
C ASP A 245 -4.28 -2.00 1.37
N MET A 246 -5.47 -2.21 1.91
CA MET A 246 -6.55 -2.97 1.28
C MET A 246 -7.84 -2.16 1.21
N PHE A 247 -8.50 -2.24 0.06
CA PHE A 247 -9.79 -1.61 -0.17
C PHE A 247 -10.87 -2.68 -0.31
N LEU A 248 -11.85 -2.65 0.60
CA LEU A 248 -13.09 -3.42 0.49
C LEU A 248 -14.04 -2.69 -0.47
N ASP A 249 -14.22 -3.28 -1.63
CA ASP A 249 -15.08 -2.82 -2.71
C ASP A 249 -16.41 -3.57 -2.66
N LEU A 250 -17.48 -2.79 -2.53
CA LEU A 250 -18.87 -3.26 -2.46
C LEU A 250 -19.67 -2.81 -3.68
N ASP A 251 -19.03 -2.23 -4.70
CA ASP A 251 -19.72 -1.65 -5.86
C ASP A 251 -20.40 -2.71 -6.74
N GLY A 252 -19.85 -3.92 -6.75
CA GLY A 252 -20.50 -5.07 -7.40
C GLY A 252 -21.87 -5.40 -6.79
N ILE A 253 -22.07 -5.06 -5.51
CA ILE A 253 -23.26 -5.40 -4.71
C ILE A 253 -24.20 -4.20 -4.57
N SER A 254 -23.68 -2.97 -4.65
CA SER A 254 -24.44 -1.75 -4.37
C SER A 254 -25.45 -1.37 -5.45
N GLY A 255 -25.52 -2.14 -6.55
CA GLY A 255 -26.51 -1.94 -7.62
C GLY A 255 -26.37 -0.64 -8.40
N GLN A 256 -25.33 0.18 -8.12
CA GLN A 256 -25.11 1.49 -8.74
C GLN A 256 -24.94 1.41 -10.27
N ASN A 257 -24.63 0.23 -10.81
CA ASN A 257 -24.43 -0.03 -12.24
C ASN A 257 -25.61 -0.73 -12.93
N MET A 258 -26.77 -0.90 -12.27
CA MET A 258 -27.92 -1.54 -12.89
C MET A 258 -28.62 -0.61 -13.89
N LYS A 259 -28.85 -1.10 -15.12
CA LYS A 259 -29.71 -0.43 -16.11
C LYS A 259 -31.12 -0.33 -15.54
N MET A 260 -31.74 0.85 -15.67
CA MET A 260 -33.12 1.08 -15.22
C MET A 260 -34.04 -0.05 -15.70
N PRO A 261 -34.80 -0.69 -14.80
CA PRO A 261 -35.69 -1.76 -15.20
C PRO A 261 -36.73 -1.24 -16.20
N THR A 262 -37.04 -2.08 -17.19
CA THR A 262 -38.12 -1.89 -18.16
C THR A 262 -39.44 -1.57 -17.42
N PRO A 263 -40.37 -0.76 -17.96
CA PRO A 263 -41.61 -0.43 -17.28
C PRO A 263 -42.36 -1.69 -16.81
N GLY A 264 -42.55 -1.84 -15.49
CA GLY A 264 -43.11 -3.05 -14.91
C GLY A 264 -42.83 -3.20 -13.41
N LEU A 265 -42.75 -4.44 -12.94
CA LEU A 265 -42.40 -4.78 -11.55
C LEU A 265 -40.88 -4.85 -11.40
N CYS A 266 -40.36 -4.21 -10.36
CA CYS A 266 -38.97 -4.33 -9.93
C CYS A 266 -38.92 -5.05 -8.58
N LEU A 267 -38.03 -6.03 -8.43
CA LEU A 267 -37.80 -6.76 -7.20
C LEU A 267 -36.48 -6.29 -6.60
N GLU A 268 -36.54 -5.71 -5.41
CA GLU A 268 -35.38 -5.14 -4.71
C GLU A 268 -35.20 -5.83 -3.35
N TYR A 269 -33.96 -5.91 -2.90
CA TYR A 269 -33.67 -6.37 -1.54
C TYR A 269 -34.17 -5.34 -0.52
N GLN A 270 -34.80 -5.80 0.56
CA GLN A 270 -35.13 -4.94 1.69
C GLN A 270 -33.86 -4.68 2.51
N LEU A 271 -33.20 -3.56 2.24
CA LEU A 271 -31.95 -3.16 2.90
C LEU A 271 -32.20 -2.19 4.05
N LYS A 272 -31.34 -2.25 5.07
CA LYS A 272 -31.37 -1.29 6.18
C LYS A 272 -30.74 0.04 5.74
N MET A 273 -31.49 1.12 5.87
CA MET A 273 -30.99 2.46 5.59
C MET A 273 -30.01 2.91 6.69
N GLY A 274 -28.82 3.33 6.28
CA GLY A 274 -27.84 3.96 7.16
C GLY A 274 -28.09 5.46 7.30
N ASN A 275 -27.59 6.05 8.40
CA ASN A 275 -27.72 7.49 8.64
C ASN A 275 -26.86 8.32 7.67
N SER A 276 -25.74 7.77 7.22
CA SER A 276 -24.85 8.34 6.22
C SER A 276 -23.98 7.24 5.62
N GLU A 277 -23.41 7.48 4.44
CA GLU A 277 -22.46 6.58 3.80
C GLU A 277 -21.27 6.27 4.73
N ARG A 278 -20.74 7.30 5.40
CA ARG A 278 -19.68 7.15 6.40
C ARG A 278 -20.09 6.23 7.55
N ALA A 279 -21.29 6.39 8.13
CA ALA A 279 -21.76 5.55 9.22
C ALA A 279 -21.94 4.09 8.77
N THR A 280 -22.45 3.89 7.56
CA THR A 280 -22.56 2.56 6.93
C THR A 280 -21.18 1.91 6.77
N THR A 281 -20.19 2.65 6.25
CA THR A 281 -18.80 2.20 6.14
C THR A 281 -18.20 1.82 7.49
N GLN A 282 -18.40 2.64 8.53
CA GLN A 282 -17.90 2.34 9.88
C GLN A 282 -18.52 1.06 10.44
N ASN A 283 -19.83 0.85 10.24
CA ASN A 283 -20.52 -0.36 10.70
C ASN A 283 -20.02 -1.60 9.95
N ILE A 284 -19.87 -1.52 8.63
CA ILE A 284 -19.35 -2.61 7.80
C ILE A 284 -17.95 -2.99 8.25
N LEU A 285 -17.03 -2.01 8.36
CA LEU A 285 -15.67 -2.24 8.82
C LEU A 285 -15.62 -2.78 10.24
N SER A 286 -16.52 -2.34 11.12
CA SER A 286 -16.61 -2.88 12.48
C SER A 286 -16.94 -4.37 12.46
N VAL A 287 -17.95 -4.79 11.69
CA VAL A 287 -18.38 -6.20 11.58
C VAL A 287 -17.32 -7.06 10.89
N ILE A 288 -16.75 -6.59 9.78
CA ILE A 288 -15.66 -7.30 9.10
C ILE A 288 -14.44 -7.40 10.01
N GLY A 289 -14.13 -6.35 10.78
CA GLY A 289 -13.08 -6.37 11.78
C GLY A 289 -13.28 -7.47 12.83
N GLU A 290 -14.49 -7.60 13.40
CA GLU A 290 -14.82 -8.71 14.32
C GLU A 290 -14.63 -10.08 13.66
N CYS A 291 -15.05 -10.23 12.39
CA CYS A 291 -14.90 -11.49 11.68
C CYS A 291 -13.42 -11.84 11.43
N VAL A 292 -12.60 -10.85 11.10
CA VAL A 292 -11.16 -11.03 10.92
C VAL A 292 -10.49 -11.36 12.25
N GLU A 293 -10.86 -10.69 13.33
CA GLU A 293 -10.29 -10.94 14.67
C GLU A 293 -10.61 -12.32 15.21
N HIS A 294 -11.86 -12.78 15.03
CA HIS A 294 -12.33 -14.00 15.66
C HIS A 294 -12.33 -15.23 14.76
N PHE A 295 -12.41 -15.08 13.43
CA PHE A 295 -12.58 -16.20 12.51
C PHE A 295 -11.48 -16.35 11.46
N ALA A 296 -10.77 -15.27 11.10
CA ALA A 296 -9.73 -15.35 10.08
C ALA A 296 -8.44 -15.94 10.68
N PRO A 297 -7.94 -17.08 10.18
CA PRO A 297 -6.79 -17.73 10.77
C PRO A 297 -5.51 -16.91 10.55
N GLY A 298 -4.73 -16.76 11.62
CA GLY A 298 -3.45 -16.04 11.58
C GLY A 298 -3.56 -14.52 11.56
N CYS A 299 -4.76 -13.93 11.62
CA CYS A 299 -4.93 -12.50 11.84
C CYS A 299 -4.86 -12.18 13.33
N VAL A 300 -4.00 -11.25 13.75
CA VAL A 300 -3.80 -10.89 15.16
C VAL A 300 -3.63 -9.39 15.34
N GLY A 301 -3.81 -8.92 16.59
CA GLY A 301 -3.56 -7.52 16.96
C GLY A 301 -4.46 -6.55 16.20
N LEU A 302 -5.76 -6.83 16.17
CA LEU A 302 -6.72 -6.02 15.43
C LEU A 302 -7.04 -4.72 16.18
N HIS A 303 -7.03 -3.61 15.44
CA HIS A 303 -7.33 -2.27 15.95
C HIS A 303 -8.31 -1.57 15.00
N LYS A 304 -9.47 -1.19 15.54
CA LYS A 304 -10.52 -0.47 14.79
C LYS A 304 -10.29 1.04 14.90
N ILE A 305 -9.92 1.67 13.79
CA ILE A 305 -9.67 3.12 13.71
C ILE A 305 -10.80 3.75 12.89
N LEU A 306 -12.03 3.63 13.39
CA LEU A 306 -13.24 3.98 12.64
C LEU A 306 -13.51 5.50 12.60
N ASN A 307 -12.96 6.26 13.55
CA ASN A 307 -13.20 7.70 13.67
C ASN A 307 -12.21 8.56 12.88
N ALA A 308 -11.15 7.97 12.30
CA ALA A 308 -10.22 8.68 11.42
C ALA A 308 -10.93 9.22 10.18
N ARG A 309 -10.35 10.23 9.51
CA ARG A 309 -10.91 10.80 8.26
C ARG A 309 -11.32 9.70 7.27
N CYS A 310 -10.44 8.73 7.07
CA CYS A 310 -10.73 7.49 6.37
C CYS A 310 -10.82 6.36 7.41
N PRO A 311 -12.03 5.83 7.70
CA PRO A 311 -12.19 4.71 8.62
C PRO A 311 -11.43 3.48 8.13
N LEU A 312 -10.71 2.81 9.04
CA LEU A 312 -9.97 1.59 8.71
C LEU A 312 -9.87 0.62 9.88
N VAL A 313 -9.51 -0.62 9.57
CA VAL A 313 -9.18 -1.69 10.51
C VAL A 313 -7.76 -2.14 10.25
N ARG A 314 -6.91 -2.07 11.27
CA ARG A 314 -5.49 -2.43 11.21
C ARG A 314 -5.24 -3.76 11.93
N PHE A 315 -4.47 -4.66 11.35
CA PHE A 315 -4.11 -5.96 11.96
C PHE A 315 -2.84 -6.53 11.34
N ALA A 316 -2.26 -7.57 11.92
CA ALA A 316 -1.14 -8.31 11.34
C ALA A 316 -1.60 -9.68 10.84
N HIS A 317 -1.24 -10.04 9.60
CA HIS A 317 -1.46 -11.39 9.06
C HIS A 317 -0.19 -12.23 9.26
N GLN A 318 -0.15 -13.00 10.34
CA GLN A 318 1.01 -13.77 10.80
C GLN A 318 1.58 -14.70 9.74
N PRO A 319 0.81 -15.47 8.94
CA PRO A 319 1.40 -16.37 7.93
C PRO A 319 2.22 -15.64 6.87
N SER A 320 1.79 -14.45 6.42
CA SER A 320 2.53 -13.67 5.43
C SER A 320 3.55 -12.68 6.03
N GLY A 321 3.40 -12.34 7.31
CA GLY A 321 4.21 -11.33 7.99
C GLY A 321 3.85 -9.89 7.60
N PHE A 322 2.67 -9.68 7.01
CA PHE A 322 2.24 -8.34 6.59
C PHE A 322 1.48 -7.61 7.70
N GLN A 323 1.79 -6.32 7.84
CA GLN A 323 0.91 -5.36 8.50
C GLN A 323 -0.16 -4.94 7.49
N CYS A 324 -1.42 -5.02 7.89
CA CYS A 324 -2.59 -4.91 7.02
C CYS A 324 -3.50 -3.77 7.48
N ASP A 325 -3.88 -2.90 6.54
CA ASP A 325 -4.83 -1.81 6.76
C ASP A 325 -6.02 -1.98 5.82
N LEU A 326 -7.17 -2.39 6.34
CA LEU A 326 -8.40 -2.57 5.57
C LEU A 326 -9.30 -1.34 5.70
N THR A 327 -9.60 -0.69 4.58
CA THR A 327 -10.55 0.43 4.52
C THR A 327 -11.69 0.13 3.54
N ALA A 328 -12.75 0.91 3.61
CA ALA A 328 -13.82 0.93 2.62
C ALA A 328 -14.11 2.39 2.25
N ASN A 329 -14.54 2.61 1.00
CA ASN A 329 -14.93 3.91 0.47
C ASN A 329 -13.83 5.01 0.41
N ASN A 330 -12.56 4.65 0.22
CA ASN A 330 -11.49 5.58 -0.14
C ASN A 330 -11.18 5.56 -1.65
N ARG A 331 -12.16 5.91 -2.49
CA ARG A 331 -12.02 5.84 -3.95
C ARG A 331 -10.99 6.84 -4.50
N VAL A 332 -10.80 7.99 -3.84
CA VAL A 332 -9.77 8.98 -4.20
C VAL A 332 -8.36 8.42 -4.00
N ALA A 333 -8.10 7.63 -2.95
CA ALA A 333 -6.80 6.97 -2.77
C ALA A 333 -6.54 5.90 -3.84
N MET A 334 -7.59 5.22 -4.33
CA MET A 334 -7.46 4.30 -5.48
C MET A 334 -7.02 5.06 -6.73
N LYS A 335 -7.66 6.20 -7.04
CA LYS A 335 -7.23 7.06 -8.15
C LYS A 335 -5.84 7.63 -7.98
N SER A 336 -5.45 7.98 -6.76
CA SER A 336 -4.08 8.40 -6.44
C SER A 336 -3.07 7.28 -6.68
N THR A 337 -3.42 6.05 -6.32
CA THR A 337 -2.59 4.86 -6.57
C THR A 337 -2.42 4.62 -8.08
N GLU A 338 -3.50 4.73 -8.85
CA GLU A 338 -3.50 4.60 -10.32
C GLU A 338 -2.65 5.68 -11.00
N LEU A 339 -2.77 6.94 -10.57
CA LEU A 339 -1.94 8.03 -11.07
C LEU A 339 -0.44 7.80 -10.81
N LEU A 340 -0.10 7.36 -9.60
CA LEU A 340 1.28 7.06 -9.22
C LEU A 340 1.85 5.87 -10.03
N TYR A 341 1.06 4.83 -10.23
CA TYR A 341 1.41 3.71 -11.11
C TYR A 341 1.69 4.21 -12.53
N LEU A 342 0.80 5.04 -13.08
CA LEU A 342 0.95 5.60 -14.42
C LEU A 342 2.28 6.35 -14.57
N TYR A 343 2.61 7.25 -13.64
CA TYR A 343 3.90 7.96 -13.70
C TYR A 343 5.10 7.03 -13.57
N GLY A 344 5.01 5.98 -12.76
CA GLY A 344 6.08 4.99 -12.61
C GLY A 344 6.34 4.17 -13.87
N GLU A 345 5.32 3.94 -14.70
CA GLU A 345 5.42 3.18 -15.95
C GLU A 345 5.78 4.06 -17.17
N LEU A 346 5.49 5.36 -17.11
CA LEU A 346 5.84 6.31 -18.17
C LEU A 346 7.36 6.44 -18.36
N ASP A 347 8.11 6.60 -17.27
CA ASP A 347 9.57 6.74 -17.32
C ASP A 347 10.23 6.03 -16.14
N PRO A 348 11.20 5.11 -16.38
CA PRO A 348 11.84 4.33 -15.31
C PRO A 348 12.59 5.21 -14.29
N ARG A 349 13.06 6.40 -14.69
CA ARG A 349 13.75 7.34 -13.80
C ARG A 349 12.85 7.84 -12.68
N VAL A 350 11.52 7.84 -12.87
CA VAL A 350 10.55 8.18 -11.82
C VAL A 350 10.68 7.22 -10.65
N ARG A 351 10.65 5.91 -10.92
CA ARG A 351 10.80 4.88 -9.87
C ARG A 351 12.16 4.99 -9.21
N LEU A 352 13.22 5.03 -10.01
CA LEU A 352 14.60 5.15 -9.52
C LEU A 352 14.78 6.34 -8.56
N LEU A 353 14.28 7.51 -8.93
CA LEU A 353 14.38 8.72 -8.11
C LEU A 353 13.50 8.65 -6.85
N VAL A 354 12.26 8.15 -6.96
CA VAL A 354 11.36 8.00 -5.79
C VAL A 354 11.94 7.04 -4.76
N PHE A 355 12.47 5.88 -5.16
CA PHE A 355 13.09 4.93 -4.23
C PHE A 355 14.31 5.55 -3.53
N THR A 356 15.16 6.23 -4.31
CA THR A 356 16.40 6.84 -3.80
C THR A 356 16.10 7.96 -2.81
N VAL A 357 15.21 8.89 -3.15
CA VAL A 357 14.80 10.00 -2.29
C VAL A 357 14.06 9.51 -1.04
N ARG A 358 13.23 8.46 -1.13
CA ARG A 358 12.58 7.87 0.04
C ARG A 358 13.56 7.17 0.97
N CYS A 359 14.58 6.50 0.43
CA CYS A 359 15.65 5.90 1.23
C CYS A 359 16.41 6.99 2.00
N TRP A 360 16.87 8.03 1.28
CA TRP A 360 17.52 9.21 1.86
C TRP A 360 16.68 9.85 2.96
N ALA A 361 15.42 10.14 2.68
CA ALA A 361 14.53 10.79 3.64
C ALA A 361 14.27 9.92 4.88
N ARG A 362 14.32 8.59 4.76
CA ARG A 362 14.19 7.68 5.90
C ARG A 362 15.46 7.65 6.74
N THR A 363 16.63 7.53 6.10
CA THR A 363 17.93 7.55 6.79
C THR A 363 18.13 8.85 7.58
N HIS A 364 17.80 9.99 6.98
CA HIS A 364 18.00 11.30 7.58
C HIS A 364 16.86 11.75 8.51
N GLY A 365 15.88 10.87 8.79
CA GLY A 365 14.78 11.17 9.71
C GLY A 365 13.79 12.24 9.24
N VAL A 366 13.72 12.51 7.94
CA VAL A 366 12.71 13.38 7.30
C VAL A 366 11.34 12.71 7.28
N THR A 367 11.33 11.39 7.12
CA THR A 367 10.11 10.56 7.14
C THR A 367 10.10 9.64 8.36
N SER A 368 8.90 9.37 8.89
CA SER A 368 8.69 8.45 10.01
C SER A 368 7.71 7.33 9.65
N SER A 369 7.85 6.19 10.33
CA SER A 369 6.88 5.10 10.33
C SER A 369 5.72 5.37 11.31
N ILE A 370 5.89 6.34 12.20
CA ILE A 370 4.88 6.76 13.17
C ILE A 370 4.24 8.06 12.68
N PRO A 371 2.91 8.22 12.76
CA PRO A 371 2.24 9.47 12.43
C PRO A 371 2.72 10.65 13.29
N GLY A 372 2.88 11.82 12.67
CA GLY A 372 3.27 13.06 13.36
C GLY A 372 3.67 14.15 12.38
N ALA A 373 4.60 15.03 12.78
CA ALA A 373 4.95 16.23 12.03
C ALA A 373 5.88 16.01 10.81
N TRP A 374 6.28 14.77 10.55
CA TRP A 374 7.21 14.40 9.48
C TRP A 374 6.57 14.52 8.09
N ILE A 375 7.40 14.70 7.06
CA ILE A 375 6.93 14.60 5.67
C ILE A 375 6.51 13.15 5.43
N THR A 376 5.30 12.94 4.87
CA THR A 376 4.82 11.59 4.55
C THR A 376 5.47 11.08 3.27
N ASN A 377 5.55 9.75 3.10
CA ASN A 377 6.05 9.15 1.85
C ASN A 377 5.25 9.61 0.63
N PHE A 378 3.92 9.77 0.76
CA PHE A 378 3.08 10.28 -0.31
C PHE A 378 3.44 11.72 -0.68
N SER A 379 3.55 12.62 0.31
CA SER A 379 3.96 14.01 0.09
C SER A 379 5.33 14.10 -0.57
N LEU A 380 6.30 13.31 -0.11
CA LEU A 380 7.65 13.26 -0.69
C LEU A 380 7.63 12.75 -2.14
N THR A 381 6.83 11.73 -2.46
CA THR A 381 6.65 11.26 -3.84
C THR A 381 6.05 12.35 -4.72
N VAL A 382 5.04 13.09 -4.24
CA VAL A 382 4.47 14.23 -5.00
C VAL A 382 5.50 15.32 -5.25
N MET A 383 6.39 15.59 -4.29
CA MET A 383 7.51 16.52 -4.47
C MET A 383 8.47 16.05 -5.58
N VAL A 384 8.79 14.76 -5.63
CA VAL A 384 9.60 14.18 -6.72
C VAL A 384 8.90 14.32 -8.07
N LEU A 385 7.61 14.02 -8.16
CA LEU A 385 6.84 14.16 -9.41
C LEU A 385 6.81 15.60 -9.89
N PHE A 386 6.54 16.56 -9.00
CA PHE A 386 6.55 17.97 -9.34
C PHE A 386 7.92 18.43 -9.86
N PHE A 387 9.00 17.96 -9.22
CA PHE A 387 10.37 18.23 -9.68
C PHE A 387 10.61 17.71 -11.11
N LEU A 388 10.12 16.51 -11.43
CA LEU A 388 10.26 15.89 -12.76
C LEU A 388 9.43 16.60 -13.83
N GLN A 389 8.24 17.11 -13.48
CA GLN A 389 7.42 17.97 -14.35
C GLN A 389 8.11 19.31 -14.65
N LYS A 390 8.94 19.79 -13.72
CA LYS A 390 9.68 21.06 -13.83
C LYS A 390 10.99 20.95 -14.60
N ARG A 391 11.40 19.76 -15.06
CA ARG A 391 12.59 19.62 -15.91
C ARG A 391 12.39 20.32 -17.25
N SER A 392 13.51 20.65 -17.92
CA SER A 392 13.49 21.24 -19.26
C SER A 392 14.33 20.37 -20.20
N PRO A 393 13.70 19.57 -21.10
CA PRO A 393 12.25 19.36 -21.22
C PRO A 393 11.66 18.54 -20.05
N PRO A 394 10.34 18.59 -19.80
CA PRO A 394 9.69 17.81 -18.73
C PRO A 394 9.89 16.31 -18.91
N ILE A 395 10.09 15.56 -17.82
CA ILE A 395 10.26 14.10 -17.87
C ILE A 395 8.91 13.39 -17.87
N ILE A 396 7.93 13.94 -17.15
CA ILE A 396 6.57 13.42 -17.07
C ILE A 396 5.57 14.56 -17.30
N PRO A 397 4.38 14.26 -17.85
CA PRO A 397 3.34 15.25 -18.04
C PRO A 397 2.74 15.70 -16.70
N THR A 398 1.97 16.77 -16.77
CA THR A 398 1.11 17.26 -15.70
C THR A 398 -0.21 16.49 -15.64
N LEU A 399 -0.88 16.48 -14.48
CA LEU A 399 -2.18 15.80 -14.39
C LEU A 399 -3.25 16.52 -15.23
N ASP A 400 -3.18 17.84 -15.46
CA ASP A 400 -4.10 18.52 -16.38
C ASP A 400 -3.87 18.08 -17.84
N GLU A 401 -2.62 17.89 -18.29
CA GLU A 401 -2.34 17.33 -19.62
C GLU A 401 -2.89 15.90 -19.75
N LEU A 402 -2.72 15.06 -18.72
CA LEU A 402 -3.29 13.71 -18.71
C LEU A 402 -4.83 13.72 -18.71
N ARG A 403 -5.46 14.69 -18.05
CA ARG A 403 -6.92 14.89 -18.10
C ARG A 403 -7.35 15.29 -19.51
N ASP A 404 -6.62 16.18 -20.16
CA ASP A 404 -7.00 16.70 -21.48
C ASP A 404 -6.87 15.64 -22.59
N LEU A 405 -6.03 14.63 -22.38
CA LEU A 405 -5.92 13.43 -23.23
C LEU A 405 -7.00 12.37 -22.96
N ALA A 406 -7.76 12.51 -21.87
CA ALA A 406 -8.70 11.48 -21.41
C ALA A 406 -9.93 11.38 -22.33
N GLY A 407 -10.30 10.15 -22.68
CA GLY A 407 -11.50 9.86 -23.47
C GLY A 407 -12.77 9.82 -22.61
N PRO A 408 -13.96 9.67 -23.23
CA PRO A 408 -15.22 9.51 -22.51
C PRO A 408 -15.25 8.32 -21.54
N ALA A 409 -14.48 7.27 -21.83
CA ALA A 409 -14.35 6.07 -20.99
C ALA A 409 -13.52 6.31 -19.71
N ASP A 410 -12.64 7.31 -19.72
CA ASP A 410 -11.74 7.64 -18.61
C ASP A 410 -12.40 8.55 -17.56
N LYS A 411 -13.57 9.10 -17.89
CA LYS A 411 -14.26 10.09 -17.07
C LYS A 411 -14.57 9.52 -15.68
N SER A 412 -14.02 10.17 -14.65
CA SER A 412 -14.19 9.74 -13.27
C SER A 412 -14.39 10.94 -12.37
N VAL A 413 -15.58 11.03 -11.76
CA VAL A 413 -15.91 12.06 -10.77
C VAL A 413 -16.23 11.36 -9.46
N ILE A 414 -15.45 11.65 -8.42
CA ILE A 414 -15.52 10.97 -7.13
C ILE A 414 -15.76 12.04 -6.07
N GLU A 415 -16.87 11.92 -5.32
CA GLU A 415 -17.23 12.88 -4.25
C GLU A 415 -17.24 14.35 -4.74
N GLY A 416 -17.64 14.57 -6.00
CA GLY A 416 -17.67 15.90 -6.62
C GLY A 416 -16.31 16.40 -7.15
N ASN A 417 -15.23 15.64 -6.95
CA ASN A 417 -13.90 15.94 -7.46
C ASN A 417 -13.65 15.29 -8.82
N ASP A 418 -13.10 16.04 -9.78
CA ASP A 418 -12.69 15.50 -11.07
C ASP A 418 -11.39 14.70 -10.92
N CYS A 419 -11.51 13.38 -11.09
CA CYS A 419 -10.43 12.40 -11.01
C CYS A 419 -10.10 11.80 -12.38
N THR A 420 -10.49 12.49 -13.46
CA THR A 420 -10.31 12.05 -14.84
C THR A 420 -8.86 12.22 -15.29
N PHE A 421 -8.29 11.16 -15.85
CA PHE A 421 -7.02 11.18 -16.57
C PHE A 421 -6.96 9.96 -17.51
N VAL A 422 -6.21 10.08 -18.60
CA VAL A 422 -6.08 9.04 -19.63
C VAL A 422 -5.62 7.70 -19.03
N SER A 423 -6.29 6.61 -19.41
CA SER A 423 -5.93 5.25 -19.00
C SER A 423 -5.01 4.52 -19.97
N ASP A 424 -4.95 4.98 -21.23
CA ASP A 424 -4.10 4.43 -22.30
C ASP A 424 -2.73 5.12 -22.34
N PHE A 425 -1.68 4.35 -22.06
CA PHE A 425 -0.29 4.79 -22.05
C PHE A 425 0.22 5.21 -23.42
N GLY A 426 -0.27 4.58 -24.49
CA GLY A 426 0.27 4.76 -25.85
C GLY A 426 0.08 6.17 -26.41
N ASN A 427 -0.90 6.90 -25.88
CA ASN A 427 -1.25 8.24 -26.36
C ASN A 427 -0.58 9.37 -25.56
N ILE A 428 0.25 9.05 -24.57
CA ILE A 428 0.88 10.06 -23.72
C ILE A 428 2.19 10.52 -24.37
N PRO A 429 2.31 11.80 -24.79
CA PRO A 429 3.53 12.30 -25.39
C PRO A 429 4.62 12.40 -24.33
N LEU A 430 5.74 11.72 -24.56
CA LEU A 430 6.95 11.84 -23.75
C LEU A 430 7.96 12.73 -24.45
N HIS A 431 8.53 13.68 -23.71
CA HIS A 431 9.58 14.53 -24.22
C HIS A 431 10.95 13.87 -24.06
N GLY A 432 11.85 14.11 -25.02
CA GLY A 432 13.19 13.50 -25.06
C GLY A 432 14.18 14.07 -24.05
N ASN A 433 13.84 14.11 -22.76
CA ASN A 433 14.79 14.47 -21.72
C ASN A 433 15.82 13.33 -21.53
N THR A 434 17.11 13.65 -21.63
CA THR A 434 18.22 12.68 -21.56
C THR A 434 19.01 12.72 -20.24
N ALA A 435 18.55 13.45 -19.23
CA ALA A 435 19.24 13.54 -17.95
C ALA A 435 19.32 12.17 -17.26
N THR A 436 20.47 11.85 -16.70
CA THR A 436 20.69 10.57 -16.00
C THR A 436 20.07 10.59 -14.59
N PRO A 437 19.74 9.43 -14.00
CA PRO A 437 19.22 9.37 -12.63
C PRO A 437 20.09 10.12 -11.60
N GLY A 438 21.41 10.04 -11.69
CA GLY A 438 22.35 10.72 -10.80
C GLY A 438 22.37 12.23 -10.99
N GLN A 439 22.19 12.73 -12.22
CA GLN A 439 22.00 14.17 -12.48
C GLN A 439 20.69 14.65 -11.85
N LEU A 440 19.60 13.91 -12.07
CA LEU A 440 18.28 14.25 -11.53
C LEU A 440 18.25 14.25 -10.01
N LEU A 441 18.96 13.32 -9.35
CA LEU A 441 19.08 13.29 -7.90
C LEU A 441 19.73 14.55 -7.33
N ARG A 442 20.83 15.00 -7.94
CA ARG A 442 21.51 16.23 -7.55
C ARG A 442 20.63 17.45 -7.76
N GLU A 443 20.07 17.56 -8.96
CA GLU A 443 19.19 18.66 -9.31
C GLU A 443 17.94 18.71 -8.40
N PHE A 444 17.46 17.56 -7.90
CA PHE A 444 16.37 17.50 -6.93
C PHE A 444 16.74 18.18 -5.62
N PHE A 445 17.94 17.92 -5.10
CA PHE A 445 18.43 18.58 -3.90
C PHE A 445 18.64 20.07 -4.13
N ASP A 446 19.25 20.47 -5.24
CA ASP A 446 19.42 21.89 -5.60
C ASP A 446 18.09 22.64 -5.72
N PHE A 447 17.10 21.99 -6.37
CA PHE A 447 15.78 22.55 -6.57
C PHE A 447 15.07 22.81 -5.24
N TYR A 448 15.06 21.85 -4.33
CA TYR A 448 14.37 22.00 -3.06
C TYR A 448 15.17 22.73 -1.97
N ALA A 449 16.49 22.82 -2.10
CA ALA A 449 17.33 23.68 -1.27
C ALA A 449 17.02 25.18 -1.43
N SER A 450 16.55 25.58 -2.61
CA SER A 450 16.25 26.97 -2.99
C SER A 450 14.75 27.25 -3.20
N PHE A 451 13.90 26.22 -3.12
CA PHE A 451 12.47 26.36 -3.37
C PHE A 451 11.83 27.36 -2.39
N PRO A 452 11.06 28.35 -2.88
CA PRO A 452 10.46 29.40 -2.06
C PRO A 452 9.23 28.89 -1.27
N PHE A 453 9.47 27.96 -0.34
CA PHE A 453 8.42 27.35 0.48
C PHE A 453 7.62 28.38 1.27
N ASN A 454 8.11 29.58 1.57
CA ASN A 454 7.32 30.58 2.29
C ASN A 454 6.11 31.12 1.47
N LYS A 455 6.21 31.14 0.14
CA LYS A 455 5.23 31.77 -0.77
C LYS A 455 4.54 30.76 -1.67
N MET A 456 5.27 29.75 -2.12
CA MET A 456 4.83 28.87 -3.19
C MET A 456 4.35 27.52 -2.66
N SER A 457 3.42 26.94 -3.39
CA SER A 457 2.84 25.62 -3.20
C SER A 457 3.21 24.70 -4.36
N ILE A 458 3.20 23.41 -4.07
CA ILE A 458 3.51 22.33 -5.00
C ILE A 458 2.21 21.79 -5.57
N CYS A 459 2.07 21.83 -6.90
CA CYS A 459 0.85 21.42 -7.62
C CYS A 459 1.22 20.60 -8.85
N ILE A 460 1.02 19.27 -8.77
CA ILE A 460 1.28 18.36 -9.90
C ILE A 460 0.19 18.40 -10.98
N ARG A 461 -0.90 19.13 -10.74
CA ARG A 461 -1.95 19.36 -11.75
C ARG A 461 -1.45 20.25 -12.87
N LYS A 462 -0.80 21.37 -12.52
CA LYS A 462 -0.31 22.36 -13.50
C LYS A 462 1.20 22.31 -13.74
N GLY A 463 1.95 21.51 -12.96
CA GLY A 463 3.42 21.43 -13.05
C GLY A 463 4.13 22.77 -12.83
N THR A 464 3.48 23.71 -12.14
CA THR A 464 3.97 25.08 -11.93
C THR A 464 3.78 25.52 -10.50
N GLU A 465 4.64 26.43 -10.05
CA GLU A 465 4.58 26.99 -8.71
C GLU A 465 3.38 27.92 -8.59
N GLN A 466 2.59 27.77 -7.53
CA GLN A 466 1.41 28.59 -7.27
C GLN A 466 1.51 29.25 -5.90
N ASN A 467 0.96 30.46 -5.77
CA ASN A 467 0.84 31.08 -4.45
C ASN A 467 0.06 30.17 -3.49
N LYS A 468 0.49 30.14 -2.24
CA LYS A 468 -0.16 29.33 -1.21
C LYS A 468 -1.61 29.81 -0.95
N PRO A 469 -2.60 28.89 -0.92
CA PRO A 469 -3.96 29.24 -0.57
C PRO A 469 -4.15 29.38 0.95
N GLU A 470 -3.28 28.78 1.76
CA GLU A 470 -3.31 28.84 3.23
C GLU A 470 -1.89 29.00 3.80
N VAL A 471 -1.80 29.56 5.01
CA VAL A 471 -0.53 29.66 5.74
C VAL A 471 -0.19 28.29 6.34
N ALA A 472 0.76 27.61 5.72
CA ALA A 472 1.34 26.36 6.20
C ALA A 472 2.85 26.38 5.93
N PRO A 473 3.70 25.65 6.68
CA PRO A 473 5.12 25.53 6.33
C PRO A 473 5.31 24.91 4.94
N LEU A 474 4.75 23.72 4.71
CA LEU A 474 4.75 23.03 3.43
C LEU A 474 3.32 22.91 2.89
N HIS A 475 3.11 23.31 1.65
CA HIS A 475 1.81 23.20 0.99
C HIS A 475 1.92 22.40 -0.30
N ILE A 476 1.41 21.17 -0.26
CA ILE A 476 1.31 20.28 -1.40
C ILE A 476 -0.18 20.04 -1.66
N GLN A 477 -0.68 20.48 -2.82
CA GLN A 477 -2.08 20.30 -3.17
C GLN A 477 -2.35 18.82 -3.49
N ASN A 478 -3.43 18.25 -2.94
CA ASN A 478 -3.90 16.94 -3.36
C ASN A 478 -4.32 16.99 -4.83
N PRO A 479 -3.87 16.05 -5.68
CA PRO A 479 -4.14 16.07 -7.13
C PRO A 479 -5.64 16.01 -7.48
N PHE A 480 -6.45 15.38 -6.62
CA PHE A 480 -7.87 15.15 -6.87
C PHE A 480 -8.76 15.97 -5.93
N GLU A 481 -8.38 16.13 -4.66
CA GLU A 481 -9.10 17.01 -3.72
C GLU A 481 -8.43 18.38 -3.62
N THR A 482 -8.65 19.28 -4.57
CA THR A 482 -7.85 20.52 -4.72
C THR A 482 -7.88 21.48 -3.52
N SER A 483 -8.87 21.36 -2.63
CA SER A 483 -8.96 22.11 -1.37
C SER A 483 -8.10 21.53 -0.24
N LEU A 484 -7.53 20.35 -0.42
CA LEU A 484 -6.77 19.64 0.61
C LEU A 484 -5.25 19.82 0.41
N ASN A 485 -4.58 20.20 1.49
CA ASN A 485 -3.13 20.18 1.62
C ASN A 485 -2.68 18.83 2.22
N VAL A 486 -1.96 18.01 1.45
CA VAL A 486 -1.50 16.67 1.89
C VAL A 486 -0.30 16.71 2.83
N SER A 487 0.31 17.89 3.01
CA SER A 487 1.39 18.13 3.96
C SER A 487 0.97 19.02 5.14
N LYS A 488 -0.33 19.10 5.44
CA LYS A 488 -0.86 19.93 6.54
C LYS A 488 -0.31 19.55 7.93
N ASN A 489 0.13 18.31 8.09
CA ASN A 489 0.77 17.82 9.31
C ASN A 489 2.20 18.35 9.50
N VAL A 490 2.87 18.82 8.44
CA VAL A 490 4.28 19.18 8.45
C VAL A 490 4.50 20.53 9.14
N ASN A 491 5.31 20.55 10.19
CA ASN A 491 5.65 21.77 10.91
C ASN A 491 6.90 22.48 10.33
N ALA A 492 7.18 23.70 10.80
CA ALA A 492 8.29 24.51 10.31
C ALA A 492 9.65 23.86 10.57
N ALA A 493 9.85 23.23 11.72
CA ALA A 493 11.11 22.58 12.08
C ALA A 493 11.44 21.42 11.13
N GLN A 494 10.45 20.58 10.79
CA GLN A 494 10.65 19.47 9.86
C GLN A 494 10.94 19.96 8.44
N LEU A 495 10.29 21.04 7.99
CA LEU A 495 10.59 21.63 6.69
C LEU A 495 11.97 22.29 6.64
N GLN A 496 12.36 23.01 7.70
CA GLN A 496 13.71 23.59 7.81
C GLN A 496 14.78 22.50 7.78
N ARG A 497 14.57 21.41 8.53
CA ARG A 497 15.44 20.23 8.49
C ARG A 497 15.55 19.65 7.10
N PHE A 498 14.42 19.43 6.41
CA PHE A 498 14.43 18.94 5.02
C PHE A 498 15.23 19.86 4.09
N THR A 499 15.07 21.17 4.22
CA THR A 499 15.77 22.16 3.39
C THR A 499 17.28 22.14 3.65
N ALA A 500 17.69 22.10 4.92
CA ALA A 500 19.10 22.01 5.31
C ALA A 500 19.75 20.72 4.78
N LEU A 501 19.07 19.58 4.90
CA LEU A 501 19.56 18.31 4.38
C LEU A 501 19.65 18.30 2.84
N CYS A 502 18.76 19.01 2.14
CA CYS A 502 18.88 19.19 0.69
C CYS A 502 20.13 20.01 0.34
N GLN A 503 20.40 21.09 1.06
CA GLN A 503 21.61 21.92 0.86
C GLN A 503 22.90 21.11 1.08
N GLU A 504 22.94 20.31 2.16
CA GLU A 504 24.06 19.43 2.46
C GLU A 504 24.25 18.33 1.40
N SER A 505 23.16 17.68 1.00
CA SER A 505 23.19 16.60 -0.02
C SER A 505 23.61 17.12 -1.39
N ALA A 506 23.18 18.33 -1.77
CA ALA A 506 23.63 19.02 -2.97
C ALA A 506 25.13 19.34 -2.92
N TRP A 507 25.62 19.82 -1.79
CA TRP A 507 27.04 20.13 -1.59
C TRP A 507 27.91 18.87 -1.68
N LEU A 508 27.54 17.78 -0.98
CA LEU A 508 28.24 16.49 -1.05
C LEU A 508 28.28 15.94 -2.48
N SER A 509 27.17 16.09 -3.20
CA SER A 509 27.11 15.74 -4.62
C SER A 509 28.16 16.50 -5.42
N CYS A 510 28.31 17.82 -5.21
CA CYS A 510 29.27 18.66 -5.93
C CYS A 510 30.72 18.27 -5.66
N GLN A 511 31.07 17.96 -4.41
CA GLN A 511 32.44 17.54 -4.08
C GLN A 511 32.88 16.24 -4.75
N SER A 512 31.97 15.27 -4.88
CA SER A 512 32.27 13.99 -5.52
C SER A 512 32.64 14.11 -7.00
N GLN A 513 32.26 15.21 -7.67
CA GLN A 513 32.64 15.51 -9.06
C GLN A 513 34.02 16.16 -9.18
N THR A 514 34.43 16.96 -8.20
CA THR A 514 35.67 17.74 -8.25
C THR A 514 36.93 16.90 -8.01
N MET A 515 36.79 15.74 -7.35
CA MET A 515 37.92 14.85 -7.02
C MET A 515 38.12 13.67 -7.99
N MET A 516 37.38 13.61 -9.11
CA MET A 516 37.75 12.74 -10.23
C MET A 516 39.07 13.27 -10.82
N PRO A 517 40.17 12.49 -10.87
CA PRO A 517 41.47 13.02 -11.24
C PRO A 517 41.44 13.52 -12.69
N LYS A 518 41.45 14.85 -12.85
CA LYS A 518 42.02 15.47 -14.04
C LYS A 518 43.50 15.04 -14.07
N SER A 519 43.94 14.52 -15.21
CA SER A 519 45.31 14.13 -15.58
C SER A 519 46.40 14.40 -14.53
N LYS A 520 47.17 13.35 -14.21
CA LYS A 520 48.44 13.42 -13.44
C LYS A 520 49.34 14.57 -13.90
N THR A 521 49.21 15.71 -13.24
CA THR A 521 50.20 16.79 -13.10
C THR A 521 49.51 17.84 -12.23
N ASP A 522 50.21 18.30 -11.20
CA ASP A 522 49.78 19.28 -10.19
C ASP A 522 49.22 18.67 -8.89
N LEU A 523 50.06 17.85 -8.25
CA LEU A 523 50.10 17.78 -6.79
C LEU A 523 50.93 18.97 -6.31
N LEU A 524 50.33 19.89 -5.55
CA LEU A 524 50.93 20.53 -4.38
C LEU A 524 49.88 21.35 -3.60
N SER A 525 49.86 21.09 -2.28
CA SER A 525 49.29 21.84 -1.15
C SER A 525 47.77 22.10 -1.09
N VAL A 526 47.06 21.29 -0.29
CA VAL A 526 46.04 21.79 0.66
C VAL A 526 46.08 20.91 1.93
N ASP A 527 46.08 21.57 3.08
CA ASP A 527 46.20 21.05 4.44
C ASP A 527 45.21 19.94 4.82
N GLU A 528 45.72 19.01 5.63
CA GLU A 528 44.97 17.99 6.36
C GLU A 528 44.18 18.61 7.52
N THR A 529 42.85 18.50 7.50
CA THR A 529 42.06 18.35 8.73
C THR A 529 40.65 17.81 8.45
N THR A 530 40.41 16.59 8.95
CA THR A 530 39.10 16.04 9.38
C THR A 530 38.01 15.79 8.31
N CYS A 531 38.13 14.71 7.54
CA CYS A 531 37.03 13.81 7.11
C CYS A 531 37.58 12.72 6.17
N CYS A 532 38.26 11.71 6.71
CA CYS A 532 38.77 10.58 5.92
C CYS A 532 38.48 9.26 6.64
N ALA A 533 37.26 8.73 6.50
CA ALA A 533 36.96 7.35 6.89
C ALA A 533 36.50 6.45 5.73
N ASN A 534 36.10 6.99 4.56
CA ASN A 534 35.57 6.19 3.45
C ASN A 534 36.29 6.39 2.10
N MET A 535 37.62 6.48 2.11
CA MET A 535 38.39 6.32 0.87
C MET A 535 38.56 4.84 0.53
N LYS A 536 37.96 4.38 -0.58
CA LYS A 536 38.45 3.17 -1.26
C LYS A 536 39.90 3.40 -1.71
N HIS A 537 40.67 2.32 -1.82
CA HIS A 537 42.06 2.28 -2.31
C HIS A 537 42.34 2.94 -3.68
N ASN A 538 41.32 3.48 -4.37
CA ASN A 538 41.41 4.18 -5.66
C ASN A 538 40.85 5.62 -5.66
N GLY A 539 40.60 6.25 -4.50
CA GLY A 539 40.33 7.71 -4.42
C GLY A 539 39.02 8.21 -5.04
N THR A 540 38.00 7.37 -5.19
CA THR A 540 36.67 7.74 -5.72
C THR A 540 35.65 7.82 -4.58
N PHE A 541 34.92 8.95 -4.47
CA PHE A 541 33.79 9.13 -3.54
C PHE A 541 32.57 8.30 -3.97
N ASP A 542 31.98 7.53 -3.06
CA ASP A 542 30.78 6.71 -3.30
C ASP A 542 29.53 7.56 -2.99
N CYS A 543 29.18 8.45 -3.90
CA CYS A 543 28.16 9.51 -3.74
C CYS A 543 26.83 9.05 -3.09
N ILE A 544 26.29 7.87 -3.43
CA ILE A 544 25.05 7.39 -2.76
C ILE A 544 25.31 6.92 -1.33
N ILE A 545 26.40 6.21 -1.08
CA ILE A 545 26.73 5.73 0.26
C ILE A 545 26.94 6.94 1.17
N ASP A 546 27.66 7.95 0.67
CA ASP A 546 27.99 9.16 1.42
C ASP A 546 26.77 10.08 1.62
N ILE A 547 25.88 10.22 0.63
CA ILE A 547 24.69 11.10 0.73
C ILE A 547 23.54 10.42 1.49
N ILE A 548 23.34 9.11 1.30
CA ILE A 548 22.11 8.42 1.70
C ILE A 548 22.31 7.53 2.91
N LEU A 549 23.48 6.92 3.11
CA LEU A 549 23.67 5.85 4.10
C LEU A 549 24.67 6.20 5.21
N SER A 550 25.51 7.23 5.03
CA SER A 550 26.51 7.67 6.00
C SER A 550 25.96 8.02 7.40
N PRO A 551 24.77 8.63 7.60
CA PRO A 551 24.28 8.94 8.96
C PRO A 551 23.95 7.69 9.79
N LEU A 552 23.74 6.53 9.14
CA LEU A 552 23.44 5.27 9.80
C LEU A 552 24.71 4.55 10.30
N TYR A 553 25.89 4.97 9.81
CA TYR A 553 27.17 4.41 10.24
C TYR A 553 27.65 5.04 11.56
N GLU A 554 27.56 6.39 11.68
CA GLU A 554 27.90 7.09 12.94
C GLU A 554 27.02 6.64 14.10
N SER A 555 25.75 6.31 13.84
CA SER A 555 24.84 5.78 14.85
C SER A 555 25.04 4.29 15.16
N ALA A 556 25.63 3.50 14.26
CA ALA A 556 26.00 2.11 14.52
C ALA A 556 27.29 1.98 15.34
N GLU A 557 28.28 2.85 15.13
CA GLU A 557 29.51 2.88 15.96
C GLU A 557 29.23 3.33 17.39
N LEU A 558 28.28 4.26 17.59
CA LEU A 558 27.85 4.66 18.95
C LEU A 558 27.12 3.55 19.73
N ILE A 559 26.54 2.55 19.06
CA ILE A 559 25.85 1.44 19.73
C ILE A 559 26.82 0.31 20.15
N VAL A 560 28.02 0.25 19.56
CA VAL A 560 29.02 -0.78 19.89
C VAL A 560 29.87 -0.43 21.13
N TYR A 561 29.87 0.84 21.56
CA TYR A 561 30.67 1.28 22.72
C TYR A 561 29.96 1.28 24.07
N ASP A 562 28.71 0.80 24.18
CA ASP A 562 27.98 0.81 25.45
C ASP A 562 27.31 -0.54 25.77
N VAL A 563 28.09 -1.62 25.71
CA VAL A 563 27.76 -2.89 26.39
C VAL A 563 29.05 -3.49 26.99
N GLU A 564 29.50 -2.94 28.12
CA GLU A 564 30.35 -3.71 29.03
C GLU A 564 29.47 -4.65 29.88
N PRO A 565 29.77 -5.95 29.95
CA PRO A 565 29.03 -6.89 30.78
C PRO A 565 29.46 -6.72 32.24
N ARG A 566 28.66 -6.01 33.05
CA ARG A 566 28.79 -6.09 34.51
C ARG A 566 28.37 -7.48 34.98
N ALA A 567 29.37 -8.30 35.29
CA ALA A 567 29.22 -9.52 36.06
C ALA A 567 28.70 -9.18 37.48
N CYS A 568 27.45 -9.51 37.76
CA CYS A 568 26.93 -9.53 39.13
C CYS A 568 27.04 -10.95 39.69
N GLY A 569 27.94 -11.09 40.66
CA GLY A 569 28.17 -12.32 41.43
C GLY A 569 26.99 -12.73 42.29
N ARG A 570 26.96 -14.03 42.59
CA ARG A 570 26.06 -14.67 43.55
C ARG A 570 26.22 -14.07 44.96
N PRO A 571 25.15 -13.94 45.75
CA PRO A 571 25.25 -14.01 47.20
C PRO A 571 24.99 -15.45 47.71
N PRO A 572 25.51 -15.81 48.90
CA PRO A 572 25.45 -17.17 49.44
C PRO A 572 24.19 -17.45 50.28
N ASP A 573 23.96 -18.74 50.52
CA ASP A 573 22.93 -19.36 51.35
C ASP A 573 22.91 -18.85 52.81
N GLY A 574 21.71 -18.83 53.42
CA GLY A 574 21.53 -18.71 54.87
C GLY A 574 20.06 -18.54 55.28
N GLY A 575 19.46 -19.58 55.89
CA GLY A 575 18.02 -19.64 56.19
C GLY A 575 17.56 -19.06 57.53
N TYR A 576 16.25 -19.29 57.77
CA TYR A 576 15.47 -19.37 59.03
C TYR A 576 14.21 -18.48 59.13
N ARG A 577 13.07 -19.21 59.27
CA ARG A 577 11.89 -19.05 60.16
C ARG A 577 10.90 -17.87 60.04
N GLN A 578 9.66 -18.26 59.72
CA GLN A 578 8.38 -18.07 60.46
C GLN A 578 8.11 -16.79 61.27
N GLY A 579 6.97 -16.15 60.98
CA GLY A 579 5.91 -15.95 61.99
C GLY A 579 5.27 -14.56 62.10
N TYR A 580 3.93 -14.53 61.94
CA TYR A 580 2.94 -13.55 62.45
C TYR A 580 2.99 -12.10 61.90
N SER A 581 1.93 -11.28 61.84
CA SER A 581 0.45 -11.34 61.84
C SER A 581 -0.01 -9.88 61.95
N LYS A 582 -1.13 -9.49 61.30
CA LYS A 582 -1.98 -8.30 61.60
C LYS A 582 -1.33 -6.91 61.37
N ASP A 583 -2.03 -5.82 61.03
CA ASP A 583 -3.45 -5.47 61.02
C ASP A 583 -3.63 -4.17 60.16
N SER A 584 -4.84 -4.01 59.61
CA SER A 584 -5.61 -2.75 59.40
C SER A 584 -4.97 -1.43 58.92
N GLY A 585 -5.65 -0.75 57.97
CA GLY A 585 -5.63 0.71 57.92
C GLY A 585 -5.96 1.37 56.57
N SER A 586 -7.22 1.78 56.44
CA SER A 586 -7.81 2.76 55.51
C SER A 586 -6.95 3.93 55.01
N GLY A 587 -7.21 4.39 53.78
CA GLY A 587 -6.84 5.73 53.31
C GLY A 587 -7.28 6.00 51.87
N GLU A 588 -8.27 6.87 51.72
CA GLU A 588 -8.85 7.40 50.47
C GLU A 588 -7.85 8.24 49.64
N GLY A 589 -8.12 8.36 48.32
CA GLY A 589 -8.01 9.65 47.63
C GLY A 589 -7.06 9.75 46.44
N ALA A 590 -7.60 10.35 45.37
CA ALA A 590 -6.94 11.02 44.23
C ALA A 590 -6.43 10.12 43.08
N GLU A 591 -6.57 10.44 41.81
CA GLU A 591 -7.32 11.46 41.08
C GLU A 591 -7.20 11.08 39.58
N ASP A 592 -8.14 11.58 38.78
CA ASP A 592 -8.18 11.48 37.33
C ASP A 592 -6.89 11.97 36.66
N THR A 593 -6.45 11.30 35.59
CA THR A 593 -5.88 12.02 34.43
C THR A 593 -6.19 11.30 33.13
N VAL A 594 -7.29 11.71 32.54
CA VAL A 594 -7.62 11.61 31.11
C VAL A 594 -6.80 12.66 30.35
N LEU A 595 -5.90 12.23 29.47
CA LEU A 595 -5.32 13.04 28.38
C LEU A 595 -5.13 12.07 27.20
N GLY A 596 -5.73 12.20 26.03
CA GLY A 596 -6.14 13.41 25.33
C GLY A 596 -5.54 13.35 23.91
N LEU A 597 -5.93 12.35 23.11
CA LEU A 597 -5.55 12.23 21.71
C LEU A 597 -6.43 13.13 20.85
N GLN A 598 -5.90 14.30 20.47
CA GLN A 598 -6.41 15.14 19.40
C GLN A 598 -5.23 15.75 18.62
N ARG A 599 -4.99 15.25 17.41
CA ARG A 599 -5.04 15.98 16.12
C ARG A 599 -4.33 15.24 15.01
#